data_AF-A0A7S0LMV1-F1
#
_entry.id   AF-A0A7S0LMV1-F1
#
_cell.length_a   1.000
_cell.length_b   1.000
_cell.length_c   1.000
_cell.angle_alpha   90.00
_cell.angle_beta   90.00
_cell.angle_gamma   90.00
#
_symmetry.space_group_name_H-M   'P 1'
#
loop_
_entity.id
_entity.type
_entity.pdbx_description
1 polymer ?
#
loop_
_entity_poly.entity_id
_entity_poly.type
_entity_poly.pdbx_seq_one_letter_code
_entity_poly.pdbx_strand_id
1 'polypeptide(L)'
;LKLQTRAAQDDASAFTASIGQQEIELLVANINGLTAQAAFLTGLCFSYLSVDMYDSTVEPSSIPSWAQALYYVSAITGFLLLLLVIGLGTISTVYGSTVALTGQHLAAVQLSLEAMRSDQALIVRVFSLGIFCYIIALAVLIWTYEFHGRNVAVHLFCTAI
;
A
#
# COMPACT_ATOMS: atom_id res chain seq x y z
N LEU A 1 21.67 -44.14 -22.28
CA LEU A 1 20.70 -43.22 -22.92
C LEU A 1 19.55 -42.81 -21.99
N LYS A 2 18.66 -43.70 -21.52
CA LYS A 2 17.54 -43.31 -20.60
C LYS A 2 17.95 -42.66 -19.26
N LEU A 3 19.13 -42.96 -18.74
CA LEU A 3 19.65 -42.37 -17.50
C LEU A 3 20.24 -40.96 -17.71
N GLN A 4 20.87 -40.70 -18.85
CA GLN A 4 21.39 -39.36 -19.18
C GLN A 4 20.26 -38.37 -19.50
N THR A 5 19.16 -38.84 -20.10
CA THR A 5 17.98 -38.00 -20.31
C THR A 5 17.25 -37.67 -19.02
N ARG A 6 17.32 -38.53 -17.98
CA ARG A 6 16.75 -38.22 -16.66
C ARG A 6 17.57 -37.19 -15.90
N ALA A 7 18.89 -37.34 -15.87
CA ALA A 7 19.78 -36.36 -15.23
C ALA A 7 19.63 -34.94 -15.85
N ALA A 8 19.59 -34.84 -17.18
CA ALA A 8 19.37 -33.56 -17.85
C ALA A 8 17.97 -32.96 -17.59
N GLN A 9 16.96 -33.81 -17.35
CA GLN A 9 15.61 -33.39 -17.04
C GLN A 9 15.47 -32.93 -15.57
N ASP A 10 16.19 -33.58 -14.66
CA ASP A 10 16.28 -33.19 -13.25
C ASP A 10 17.03 -31.84 -13.12
N ASP A 11 18.14 -31.64 -13.84
CA ASP A 11 18.89 -30.37 -13.85
C ASP A 11 18.06 -29.19 -14.41
N ALA A 12 17.29 -29.43 -15.49
CA ALA A 12 16.40 -28.42 -16.06
C ALA A 12 15.23 -28.05 -15.11
N SER A 13 14.73 -29.04 -14.36
CA SER A 13 13.67 -28.81 -13.37
C SER A 13 14.19 -28.03 -12.15
N ALA A 14 15.42 -28.30 -11.70
CA ALA A 14 16.06 -27.57 -10.62
C ALA A 14 16.36 -26.11 -11.00
N PHE A 15 16.83 -25.87 -12.23
CA PHE A 15 17.04 -24.52 -12.75
C PHE A 15 15.74 -23.72 -12.90
N THR A 16 14.65 -24.38 -13.31
CA THR A 16 13.34 -23.71 -13.43
C THR A 16 12.74 -23.41 -12.05
N ALA A 17 12.96 -24.29 -11.07
CA ALA A 17 12.55 -24.06 -9.69
C ALA A 17 13.30 -22.89 -9.03
N SER A 18 14.61 -22.75 -9.30
CA SER A 18 15.38 -21.62 -8.77
C SER A 18 14.95 -20.27 -9.36
N ILE A 19 14.62 -20.21 -10.64
CA ILE A 19 14.03 -19.01 -11.27
C ILE A 19 12.70 -18.65 -10.59
N GLY A 20 11.82 -19.64 -10.38
CA GLY A 20 10.54 -19.41 -9.71
C GLY A 20 10.68 -18.89 -8.27
N GLN A 21 11.66 -19.39 -7.52
CA GLN A 21 11.98 -18.86 -6.19
C GLN A 21 12.47 -17.41 -6.24
N GLN A 22 13.34 -17.09 -7.20
CA GLN A 22 13.84 -15.72 -7.38
C GLN A 22 12.72 -14.74 -7.79
N GLU A 23 11.75 -15.17 -8.59
CA GLU A 23 10.56 -14.35 -8.90
C GLU A 23 9.68 -14.11 -7.66
N ILE A 24 9.49 -15.12 -6.81
CA ILE A 24 8.74 -14.97 -5.55
C ILE A 24 9.43 -13.99 -4.62
N GLU A 25 10.76 -14.09 -4.46
CA GLU A 25 11.53 -13.14 -3.65
C GLU A 25 11.38 -11.70 -4.16
N LEU A 26 11.40 -11.50 -5.47
CA LEU A 26 11.19 -10.19 -6.08
C LEU A 26 9.76 -9.66 -5.84
N LEU A 27 8.75 -10.52 -5.92
CA LEU A 27 7.37 -10.15 -5.60
C LEU A 27 7.20 -9.78 -4.13
N VAL A 28 7.79 -10.56 -3.22
CA VAL A 28 7.79 -10.26 -1.77
C VAL A 28 8.49 -8.91 -1.51
N ALA A 29 9.63 -8.66 -2.13
CA ALA A 29 10.35 -7.39 -1.99
C ALA A 29 9.50 -6.19 -2.47
N ASN A 30 8.80 -6.33 -3.60
CA ASN A 30 7.91 -5.29 -4.13
C ASN A 30 6.70 -5.05 -3.22
N ILE A 31 6.06 -6.10 -2.72
CA ILE A 31 4.92 -5.98 -1.79
C ILE A 31 5.36 -5.34 -0.48
N ASN A 32 6.53 -5.70 0.06
CA ASN A 32 7.09 -5.06 1.25
C ASN A 32 7.38 -3.57 1.01
N GLY A 33 7.95 -3.22 -0.15
CA GLY A 33 8.17 -1.82 -0.53
C GLY A 33 6.87 -1.01 -0.57
N LEU A 34 5.81 -1.56 -1.18
CA LEU A 34 4.48 -0.94 -1.20
C LEU A 34 3.88 -0.83 0.21
N THR A 35 4.02 -1.85 1.02
CA THR A 35 3.54 -1.88 2.42
C THR A 35 4.22 -0.80 3.26
N ALA A 36 5.54 -0.62 3.11
CA ALA A 36 6.28 0.43 3.80
C ALA A 36 5.82 1.84 3.37
N GLN A 37 5.62 2.06 2.07
CA GLN A 37 5.07 3.33 1.56
C GLN A 37 3.64 3.58 2.06
N ALA A 38 2.81 2.53 2.09
CA ALA A 38 1.46 2.61 2.63
C ALA A 38 1.46 2.93 4.12
N ALA A 39 2.37 2.35 4.91
CA ALA A 39 2.54 2.66 6.32
C ALA A 39 2.94 4.12 6.55
N PHE A 40 3.88 4.63 5.73
CA PHE A 40 4.27 6.03 5.77
C PHE A 40 3.08 6.96 5.46
N LEU A 41 2.35 6.71 4.37
CA LEU A 41 1.15 7.49 4.03
C LEU A 41 0.05 7.37 5.09
N THR A 42 -0.11 6.21 5.72
CA THR A 42 -1.08 6.00 6.80
C THR A 42 -0.77 6.90 7.98
N GLY A 43 0.51 7.06 8.33
CA GLY A 43 0.96 8.03 9.34
C GLY A 43 0.58 9.46 8.97
N LEU A 44 0.79 9.87 7.71
CA LEU A 44 0.39 11.20 7.24
C LEU A 44 -1.13 11.41 7.27
N CYS A 45 -1.91 10.42 6.84
CA CYS A 45 -3.37 10.45 6.94
C CYS A 45 -3.84 10.58 8.40
N PHE A 46 -3.17 9.90 9.34
CA PHE A 46 -3.47 10.02 10.76
C PHE A 46 -3.21 11.43 11.29
N SER A 47 -2.11 12.07 10.86
CA SER A 47 -1.85 13.47 11.19
C SER A 47 -2.95 14.38 10.67
N TYR A 48 -3.50 14.13 9.46
CA TYR A 48 -4.63 14.91 8.92
C TYR A 48 -5.89 14.74 9.76
N LEU A 49 -6.23 13.53 10.17
CA LEU A 49 -7.38 13.30 11.05
C LEU A 49 -7.24 13.99 12.42
N SER A 50 -6.00 14.28 12.84
CA SER A 50 -5.70 14.99 14.08
C SER A 50 -5.69 16.51 13.92
N VAL A 51 -5.79 17.05 12.69
CA VAL A 51 -5.91 18.50 12.46
C VAL A 51 -7.34 18.92 12.75
N ASP A 52 -7.52 19.69 13.81
CA ASP A 52 -8.78 20.38 14.07
C ASP A 52 -9.00 21.46 13.00
N MET A 53 -9.92 21.20 12.07
CA MET A 53 -10.42 22.23 11.15
C MET A 53 -11.23 23.32 11.87
N TYR A 54 -11.71 23.01 13.08
CA TYR A 54 -12.32 23.97 13.99
C TYR A 54 -11.23 24.64 14.83
N ASP A 55 -10.53 25.61 14.24
CA ASP A 55 -9.83 26.56 15.08
C ASP A 55 -10.89 27.43 15.77
N SER A 56 -10.97 27.35 17.10
CA SER A 56 -11.92 28.08 17.95
C SER A 56 -11.82 29.62 17.84
N THR A 57 -10.90 30.10 17.02
CA THR A 57 -10.60 31.50 16.73
C THR A 57 -11.19 32.03 15.41
N VAL A 58 -11.73 31.16 14.54
CA VAL A 58 -12.32 31.53 13.25
C VAL A 58 -13.83 31.33 13.31
N GLU A 59 -14.60 32.34 12.91
CA GLU A 59 -16.07 32.28 12.89
C GLU A 59 -16.55 31.00 12.16
N PRO A 60 -17.43 30.18 12.77
CA PRO A 60 -17.84 28.88 12.24
C PRO A 60 -18.62 28.93 10.90
N SER A 61 -18.79 30.12 10.31
CA SER A 61 -19.56 30.37 9.10
C SER A 61 -18.75 30.43 7.80
N SER A 62 -17.42 30.37 7.83
CA SER A 62 -16.60 30.60 6.63
C SER A 62 -16.25 29.33 5.84
N ILE A 63 -16.26 28.14 6.46
CA ILE A 63 -15.99 26.87 5.76
C ILE A 63 -17.31 26.19 5.37
N PRO A 64 -17.55 25.90 4.07
CA PRO A 64 -18.72 25.16 3.66
C PRO A 64 -18.76 23.75 4.28
N SER A 65 -19.90 23.34 4.83
CA SER A 65 -20.10 22.02 5.46
C SER A 65 -19.80 20.85 4.52
N TRP A 66 -20.05 21.01 3.22
CA TRP A 66 -19.73 19.99 2.22
C TRP A 66 -18.21 19.77 2.07
N ALA A 67 -17.39 20.82 2.24
CA ALA A 67 -15.94 20.72 2.13
C ALA A 67 -15.36 19.98 3.33
N GLN A 68 -15.89 20.22 4.54
CA GLN A 68 -15.54 19.47 5.75
C GLN A 68 -15.92 17.99 5.62
N ALA A 69 -17.15 17.71 5.15
CA ALA A 69 -17.58 16.34 4.91
C ALA A 69 -16.67 15.64 3.91
N LEU A 70 -16.33 16.31 2.81
CA LEU A 70 -15.43 15.78 1.78
C LEU A 70 -14.03 15.50 2.35
N TYR A 71 -13.49 16.40 3.19
CA TYR A 71 -12.20 16.22 3.87
C TYR A 71 -12.19 14.98 4.77
N TYR A 72 -13.10 14.89 5.73
CA TYR A 72 -13.11 13.77 6.69
C TYR A 72 -13.43 12.44 6.00
N VAL A 73 -14.39 12.41 5.07
CA VAL A 73 -14.72 11.17 4.34
C VAL A 73 -13.53 10.71 3.50
N SER A 74 -12.86 11.60 2.77
CA SER A 74 -11.70 11.24 1.96
C SER A 74 -10.49 10.83 2.83
N ALA A 75 -10.22 11.53 3.94
CA ALA A 75 -9.15 11.20 4.86
C ALA A 75 -9.35 9.84 5.55
N ILE A 76 -10.55 9.57 6.08
CA ILE A 76 -10.90 8.29 6.72
C ILE A 76 -10.86 7.15 5.70
N THR A 77 -11.44 7.35 4.52
CA THR A 77 -11.45 6.33 3.46
C THR A 77 -10.03 6.02 2.99
N GLY A 78 -9.21 7.05 2.77
CA GLY A 78 -7.79 6.88 2.42
C GLY A 78 -7.01 6.13 3.50
N PHE A 79 -7.19 6.50 4.77
CA PHE A 79 -6.57 5.82 5.91
C PHE A 79 -6.95 4.32 5.98
N LEU A 80 -8.24 3.99 5.86
CA LEU A 80 -8.71 2.60 5.90
C LEU A 80 -8.21 1.78 4.71
N LEU A 81 -8.18 2.36 3.51
CA LEU A 81 -7.65 1.69 2.31
C LEU A 81 -6.15 1.41 2.43
N LEU A 82 -5.37 2.33 2.99
CA LEU A 82 -3.94 2.14 3.21
C LEU A 82 -3.66 1.11 4.31
N LEU A 83 -4.45 1.09 5.39
CA LEU A 83 -4.40 0.01 6.38
C LEU A 83 -4.75 -1.35 5.77
N LEU A 84 -5.73 -1.41 4.87
CA LEU A 84 -6.09 -2.63 4.15
C LEU A 84 -4.91 -3.12 3.28
N VAL A 85 -4.21 -2.21 2.59
CA VAL A 85 -2.98 -2.53 1.84
C VAL A 85 -1.92 -3.13 2.73
N ILE A 86 -1.71 -2.57 3.93
CA ILE A 86 -0.72 -3.10 4.88
C ILE A 86 -1.11 -4.50 5.36
N GLY A 87 -2.40 -4.71 5.67
CA GLY A 87 -2.92 -6.01 6.08
C GLY A 87 -2.76 -7.07 4.99
N LEU A 88 -3.19 -6.75 3.77
CA LEU A 88 -3.07 -7.66 2.62
C LEU A 88 -1.62 -7.94 2.27
N GLY A 89 -0.75 -6.93 2.26
CA GLY A 89 0.68 -7.11 2.02
C GLY A 89 1.34 -8.01 3.05
N THR A 90 1.00 -7.84 4.34
CA THR A 90 1.50 -8.70 5.43
C THR A 90 1.02 -10.15 5.26
N ILE A 91 -0.25 -10.35 4.91
CA ILE A 91 -0.81 -11.68 4.64
C ILE A 91 -0.07 -12.32 3.44
N SER A 92 -0.01 -11.65 2.28
CA SER A 92 0.59 -12.21 1.07
C SER A 92 2.09 -12.50 1.24
N THR A 93 2.83 -11.71 2.03
CA THR A 93 4.26 -11.96 2.30
C THR A 93 4.49 -13.13 3.27
N VAL A 94 3.68 -13.28 4.31
CA VAL A 94 3.75 -14.42 5.26
C VAL A 94 3.33 -15.72 4.59
N TYR A 95 2.22 -15.72 3.83
CA TYR A 95 1.78 -16.91 3.11
C TYR A 95 2.72 -17.25 1.93
N GLY A 96 3.17 -16.25 1.17
CA GLY A 96 4.08 -16.46 0.03
C GLY A 96 5.42 -17.08 0.45
N SER A 97 6.03 -16.59 1.53
CA SER A 97 7.27 -17.16 2.06
C SER A 97 7.09 -18.60 2.58
N THR A 98 5.96 -18.90 3.21
CA THR A 98 5.66 -20.25 3.74
C THR A 98 5.50 -21.28 2.63
N VAL A 99 4.84 -20.91 1.52
CA VAL A 99 4.65 -21.81 0.37
C VAL A 99 5.95 -22.02 -0.40
N ALA A 100 6.79 -20.99 -0.52
CA ALA A 100 8.11 -21.10 -1.15
C ALA A 100 9.05 -22.08 -0.42
N LEU A 101 8.98 -22.14 0.92
CA LEU A 101 9.78 -23.04 1.75
C LEU A 101 9.31 -24.51 1.70
N THR A 102 8.03 -24.74 1.40
CA THR A 102 7.42 -26.08 1.41
C THR A 102 7.28 -26.71 0.02
N GLY A 103 7.44 -25.93 -1.06
CA GLY A 103 7.27 -26.38 -2.43
C GLY A 103 8.47 -27.17 -2.99
N GLN A 104 8.54 -28.47 -2.75
CA GLN A 104 9.44 -29.39 -3.49
C GLN A 104 8.96 -29.68 -4.93
N HIS A 105 7.81 -29.12 -5.35
CA HIS A 105 7.21 -29.36 -6.67
C HIS A 105 7.05 -28.06 -7.47
N LEU A 106 7.53 -28.09 -8.71
CA LEU A 106 7.47 -26.98 -9.68
C LEU A 106 6.05 -26.41 -9.90
N ALA A 107 5.04 -27.28 -9.84
CA ALA A 107 3.64 -26.89 -9.98
C ALA A 107 3.13 -26.03 -8.81
N ALA A 108 3.62 -26.26 -7.59
CA ALA A 108 3.26 -25.47 -6.42
C ALA A 108 3.83 -24.05 -6.51
N VAL A 109 5.07 -23.93 -7.00
CA VAL A 109 5.76 -22.63 -7.21
C VAL A 109 5.01 -21.78 -8.24
N GLN A 110 4.58 -22.37 -9.36
CA GLN A 110 3.80 -21.66 -10.37
C GLN A 110 2.42 -21.20 -9.86
N LEU A 111 1.73 -22.05 -9.09
CA LEU A 111 0.43 -21.70 -8.51
C LEU A 111 0.57 -20.58 -7.47
N SER A 112 1.61 -20.59 -6.65
CA SER A 112 1.91 -19.49 -5.73
C SER A 112 2.26 -18.19 -6.46
N LEU A 113 3.00 -18.27 -7.56
CA LEU A 113 3.35 -17.10 -8.38
C LEU A 113 2.11 -16.43 -8.95
N GLU A 114 1.18 -17.20 -9.49
CA GLU A 114 -0.06 -16.66 -10.06
C GLU A 114 -0.94 -16.02 -8.98
N ALA A 115 -1.06 -16.67 -7.81
CA ALA A 115 -1.78 -16.12 -6.66
C ALA A 115 -1.15 -14.80 -6.18
N MET A 116 0.18 -14.76 -6.04
CA MET A 116 0.91 -13.56 -5.61
C MET A 116 0.82 -12.43 -6.63
N ARG A 117 0.81 -12.71 -7.94
CA ARG A 117 0.61 -11.70 -8.98
C ARG A 117 -0.81 -11.11 -8.94
N SER A 118 -1.81 -11.96 -8.73
CA SER A 118 -3.20 -11.51 -8.54
C SER A 118 -3.33 -10.61 -7.29
N ASP A 119 -2.73 -11.04 -6.18
CA ASP A 119 -2.71 -10.26 -4.93
C ASP A 119 -1.99 -8.93 -5.14
N GLN A 120 -0.82 -8.92 -5.79
CA GLN A 120 -0.08 -7.70 -6.08
C GLN A 120 -0.92 -6.72 -6.90
N ALA A 121 -1.64 -7.19 -7.93
CA ALA A 121 -2.50 -6.34 -8.74
C ALA A 121 -3.63 -5.72 -7.91
N LEU A 122 -4.23 -6.49 -6.99
CA LEU A 122 -5.24 -5.99 -6.06
C LEU A 122 -4.64 -4.95 -5.10
N ILE A 123 -3.50 -5.26 -4.48
CA ILE A 123 -2.79 -4.37 -3.55
C ILE A 123 -2.47 -3.03 -4.24
N VAL A 124 -1.95 -3.06 -5.47
CA VAL A 124 -1.63 -1.84 -6.24
C VAL A 124 -2.89 -1.02 -6.53
N ARG A 125 -4.01 -1.66 -6.88
CA ARG A 125 -5.28 -0.96 -7.12
C ARG A 125 -5.79 -0.29 -5.85
N VAL A 126 -5.82 -1.00 -4.73
CA VAL A 126 -6.27 -0.45 -3.44
C VAL A 126 -5.33 0.68 -2.98
N PHE A 127 -4.02 0.51 -3.14
CA PHE A 127 -3.03 1.53 -2.83
C PHE A 127 -3.23 2.80 -3.67
N SER A 128 -3.46 2.66 -4.98
CA SER A 128 -3.72 3.81 -5.87
C SER A 128 -4.99 4.56 -5.49
N LEU A 129 -6.04 3.85 -5.06
CA LEU A 129 -7.28 4.45 -4.57
C LEU A 129 -7.04 5.17 -3.23
N GLY A 130 -6.26 4.58 -2.32
CA GLY A 130 -5.85 5.20 -1.06
C GLY A 130 -5.07 6.51 -1.28
N ILE A 131 -4.11 6.51 -2.23
CA ILE A 131 -3.38 7.72 -2.65
C ILE A 131 -4.34 8.76 -3.20
N PHE A 132 -5.28 8.35 -4.06
CA PHE A 132 -6.24 9.28 -4.65
C PHE A 132 -7.09 9.97 -3.58
N CYS A 133 -7.60 9.21 -2.60
CA CYS A 133 -8.32 9.75 -1.45
C CYS A 133 -7.44 10.71 -0.62
N TYR A 134 -6.16 10.36 -0.40
CA TYR A 134 -5.21 11.22 0.31
C TYR A 134 -4.98 12.55 -0.43
N ILE A 135 -4.82 12.53 -1.75
CA ILE A 135 -4.63 13.74 -2.57
C ILE A 135 -5.87 14.63 -2.50
N ILE A 136 -7.08 14.06 -2.53
CA ILE A 136 -8.32 14.83 -2.36
C ILE A 136 -8.35 15.49 -0.99
N ALA A 137 -8.07 14.75 0.09
CA ALA A 137 -8.03 15.29 1.43
C ALA A 137 -7.02 16.44 1.55
N LEU A 138 -5.82 16.27 0.95
CA LEU A 138 -4.78 17.30 0.91
C LEU A 138 -5.21 18.53 0.10
N ALA A 139 -5.85 18.36 -1.06
CA ALA A 139 -6.32 19.47 -1.87
C ALA A 139 -7.39 20.29 -1.15
N VAL A 140 -8.33 19.62 -0.47
CA VAL A 140 -9.35 20.29 0.34
C VAL A 140 -8.70 21.03 1.52
N LEU A 141 -7.74 20.40 2.20
CA LEU A 141 -6.99 21.02 3.29
C LEU A 141 -6.29 22.30 2.81
N ILE A 142 -5.50 22.23 1.73
CA ILE A 142 -4.80 23.39 1.16
C ILE A 142 -5.80 24.50 0.79
N TRP A 143 -6.89 24.14 0.11
CA TRP A 143 -7.92 25.09 -0.29
C TRP A 143 -8.53 25.81 0.93
N THR A 144 -8.83 25.08 2.01
CA THR A 144 -9.34 25.70 3.24
C THR A 144 -8.32 26.63 3.89
N TYR A 145 -7.03 26.30 3.90
CA TYR A 145 -6.00 27.16 4.49
C TYR A 145 -5.72 28.42 3.65
N GLU A 146 -5.68 28.32 2.32
CA GLU A 146 -5.52 29.47 1.43
C GLU A 146 -6.70 30.44 1.54
N PHE A 147 -7.93 29.93 1.58
CA PHE A 147 -9.13 30.77 1.69
C PHE A 147 -9.20 31.52 3.02
N HIS A 148 -8.55 31.01 4.08
CA HIS A 148 -8.53 31.61 5.42
C HIS A 148 -7.23 32.36 5.74
N GLY A 149 -6.33 32.54 4.76
CA GLY A 149 -5.11 33.34 4.92
C GLY A 149 -4.10 32.78 5.93
N ARG A 150 -4.14 31.48 6.25
CA ARG A 150 -3.19 30.83 7.16
C ARG A 150 -2.05 30.18 6.37
N ASN A 151 -0.81 30.45 6.75
CA ASN A 151 0.39 29.89 6.13
C ASN A 151 0.46 28.36 6.30
N VAL A 152 0.11 27.63 5.23
CA VAL A 152 0.11 26.16 5.11
C VAL A 152 1.45 25.53 5.51
N ALA A 153 2.57 26.23 5.25
CA ALA A 153 3.92 25.70 5.44
C ALA A 153 4.29 25.45 6.92
N VAL A 154 3.69 26.16 7.88
CA VAL A 154 4.09 26.07 9.30
C VAL A 154 3.43 24.88 9.99
N HIS A 155 2.16 24.58 9.69
CA HIS A 155 1.45 23.48 10.36
C HIS A 155 1.86 22.09 9.84
N LEU A 156 2.13 21.96 8.54
CA LEU A 156 2.61 20.70 7.94
C LEU A 156 4.03 20.33 8.42
N PHE A 157 4.91 21.32 8.63
CA PHE A 157 6.25 21.06 9.16
C PHE A 157 6.25 20.76 10.66
N CYS A 158 5.37 21.39 11.44
CA CYS A 158 5.30 21.17 12.90
C CYS A 158 4.57 19.88 13.31
N THR A 159 3.78 19.25 12.43
CA THR A 159 3.07 17.98 12.73
C THR A 159 3.73 16.75 12.13
N ALA A 160 4.76 16.93 11.29
CA ALA A 160 5.53 15.85 10.68
C ALA A 160 6.84 15.51 11.44
N ILE A 161 7.17 16.23 12.51
CA ILE A 161 8.28 15.99 13.45
C ILE A 161 7.70 15.54 14.77
#